data_AF-A0A524Q222-F1
#
_entry.id   AF-A0A524Q222-F1
#
_cell.length_a   1.000
_cell.length_b   1.000
_cell.length_c   1.000
_cell.angle_alpha   90.00
_cell.angle_beta   90.00
_cell.angle_gamma   90.00
#
_symmetry.space_group_name_H-M   'P 1'
#
loop_
_entity.id
_entity.type
_entity.pdbx_description
1 polymer ?
#
loop_
_entity_poly.entity_id
_entity_poly.type
_entity_poly.pdbx_seq_one_letter_code
_entity_poly.pdbx_strand_id
1 'polypeptide(L)' 'MWEYTDKVKELYMNPKNVGRIEDANGFAEVGSIVCGDAMKLYLKIDEGGIIR' A
#
# COMPACT_ATOMS: atom_id res chain seq x y z
N MET A 1 -19.39 -5.59 18.47
CA MET A 1 -18.21 -4.90 17.94
C MET A 1 -17.64 -5.81 16.87
N TRP A 2 -17.34 -5.32 15.66
CA TRP A 2 -16.85 -6.20 14.61
C TRP A 2 -15.46 -6.69 15.00
N GLU A 3 -15.30 -8.00 15.15
CA GLU A 3 -14.01 -8.60 15.44
C GLU A 3 -13.22 -8.72 14.14
N TYR A 4 -12.14 -7.93 14.03
CA TYR A 4 -11.17 -8.13 12.97
C TYR A 4 -10.44 -9.45 13.17
N THR A 5 -10.17 -10.15 12.07
CA THR A 5 -9.36 -11.36 12.11
C THR A 5 -7.97 -11.05 12.65
N ASP A 6 -7.34 -12.05 13.25
CA ASP A 6 -5.97 -11.90 13.76
C ASP A 6 -5.01 -11.44 12.64
N LYS A 7 -5.28 -11.85 11.39
CA LYS A 7 -4.45 -11.44 10.25
C LYS A 7 -4.53 -9.94 9.95
N VAL A 8 -5.72 -9.36 10.04
CA VAL A 8 -5.90 -7.91 9.85
C VAL A 8 -5.19 -7.14 10.97
N LYS A 9 -5.37 -7.57 12.22
CA LYS A 9 -4.70 -6.97 13.39
C LYS A 9 -3.17 -7.02 13.24
N GLU A 10 -2.63 -8.17 12.83
CA GLU A 10 -1.19 -8.36 12.60
C GLU A 10 -0.65 -7.41 11.53
N LEU A 11 -1.28 -7.35 10.35
CA LEU A 11 -0.82 -6.51 9.23
C LEU A 11 -0.99 -5.02 9.50
N TYR A 12 -1.98 -4.63 10.31
CA TYR A 12 -2.15 -3.24 10.72
C TYR A 12 -1.04 -2.79 11.68
N MET A 13 -0.70 -3.63 12.66
CA MET A 13 0.35 -3.31 13.64
C MET A 13 1.77 -3.47 13.08
N ASN A 14 1.98 -4.41 12.16
CA ASN A 14 3.26 -4.70 11.53
C ASN A 14 3.11 -4.67 9.99
N PRO A 15 2.85 -3.48 9.41
CA PRO A 15 2.62 -3.36 7.98
C PRO A 15 3.88 -3.68 7.20
N LYS A 16 3.70 -4.38 6.07
CA LYS A 16 4.78 -4.74 5.17
C LYS A 16 4.87 -3.72 4.04
N ASN A 17 6.09 -3.39 3.60
CA ASN A 17 6.36 -2.52 2.45
C ASN A 17 5.91 -1.05 2.65
N VAL A 18 6.01 -0.54 3.87
CA VAL A 18 5.76 0.88 4.15
C VAL A 18 6.98 1.70 3.78
N GLY A 19 6.77 2.76 3.02
CA GLY A 19 7.81 3.73 2.68
C GLY A 19 7.72 4.15 1.22
N ARG A 20 8.85 4.56 0.68
CA ARG A 20 9.00 4.98 -0.71
C ARG A 20 10.01 4.06 -1.40
N ILE A 21 9.75 3.76 -2.66
CA ILE A 21 10.72 3.17 -3.58
C ILE A 21 11.34 4.34 -4.36
N GLU A 22 12.66 4.53 -4.24
CA GLU A 22 13.34 5.70 -4.83
C GLU A 22 13.32 5.69 -6.36
N ASP A 23 13.44 4.52 -6.96
CA ASP A 23 13.56 4.28 -8.40
C ASP A 23 12.29 3.65 -9.02
N ALA A 24 11.14 3.80 -8.35
CA ALA A 24 9.86 3.38 -8.88
C ALA A 24 9.58 4.03 -10.24
N ASN A 25 9.02 3.23 -11.16
CA ASN A 25 8.61 3.70 -12.48
C ASN A 25 7.08 3.77 -12.64
N GLY A 26 6.34 3.45 -11.59
CA GLY A 26 4.92 3.75 -11.46
C GLY A 26 4.61 4.26 -10.05
N PHE A 27 3.72 5.25 -9.95
CA PHE A 27 3.13 5.63 -8.67
C PHE A 27 1.70 6.16 -8.88
N ALA A 28 0.89 6.04 -7.83
CA ALA A 28 -0.46 6.59 -7.81
C ALA A 28 -0.80 7.08 -6.40
N GLU A 29 -1.62 8.11 -6.32
CA GLU A 29 -2.16 8.65 -5.09
C GLU A 29 -3.68 8.58 -5.17
N VAL A 30 -4.31 8.05 -4.12
CA VAL A 30 -5.76 8.01 -4.02
C VAL A 30 -6.16 8.33 -2.59
N GLY A 31 -7.26 9.04 -2.43
CA GLY A 31 -7.81 9.33 -1.12
C GLY A 31 -9.28 9.67 -1.21
N SER A 32 -9.96 9.58 -0.07
CA SER A 32 -11.37 9.89 0.06
C SER A 32 -11.56 10.86 1.21
N ILE A 33 -12.07 12.05 0.88
CA ILE A 33 -12.40 13.09 1.86
C ILE A 33 -13.47 12.61 2.84
N VAL A 34 -14.35 11.69 2.41
CA VAL A 34 -15.48 11.22 3.21
C VAL A 34 -15.03 10.33 4.37
N CYS A 35 -14.01 9.50 4.19
CA CYS A 35 -13.47 8.65 5.25
C CYS A 35 -12.14 9.16 5.85
N GLY A 36 -11.48 10.12 5.19
CA GLY A 36 -10.19 10.65 5.62
C GLY A 36 -9.00 9.77 5.24
N ASP A 37 -9.23 8.65 4.55
CA ASP A 37 -8.17 7.76 4.11
C ASP A 37 -7.44 8.33 2.89
N ALA A 38 -6.12 8.28 2.92
CA ALA A 38 -5.26 8.61 1.79
C ALA A 38 -4.11 7.59 1.70
N MET A 39 -3.75 7.21 0.47
CA MET A 39 -2.70 6.25 0.18
C MET A 39 -1.88 6.71 -1.01
N LYS A 40 -0.57 6.49 -0.93
CA LYS A 40 0.36 6.57 -2.05
C LYS A 40 0.95 5.19 -2.30
N LEU A 41 0.81 4.70 -3.52
CA LEU A 41 1.36 3.41 -3.97
C LEU A 41 2.53 3.65 -4.91
N TYR A 42 3.62 2.92 -4.70
CA TYR A 42 4.78 2.87 -5.57
C TYR A 42 4.89 1.49 -6.20
N LEU A 43 5.26 1.44 -7.48
CA LEU A 43 5.51 0.20 -8.22
C LEU A 43 6.84 0.30 -8.94
N LYS A 44 7.61 -0.79 -8.90
CA LYS A 44 8.75 -1.02 -9.78
C LYS A 44 8.38 -2.15 -10.73
N ILE A 45 8.27 -1.84 -12.01
CA ILE A 45 7.84 -2.77 -13.06
C ILE A 45 9.03 -3.01 -13.98
N ASP A 46 9.41 -4.26 -14.21
CA ASP A 46 10.49 -4.56 -15.17
C ASP A 46 10.01 -4.47 -16.64
N GLU A 47 10.93 -4.64 -17.59
CA GLU A 47 10.64 -4.56 -19.03
C GLU A 47 9.64 -5.62 -19.51
N GLY A 48 9.50 -6.73 -18.77
CA GLY A 48 8.51 -7.77 -19.03
C GLY A 48 7.13 -7.48 -18.44
N GLY A 49 6.96 -6.34 -17.76
CA GLY A 49 5.71 -5.98 -17.10
C GLY A 49 5.52 -6.61 -15.71
N ILE A 50 6.57 -7.15 -15.09
CA ILE A 50 6.49 -7.81 -13.78
C ILE A 50 6.80 -6.81 -12.67
N ILE A 51 5.93 -6.76 -11.65
CA ILE A 51 6.15 -5.95 -10.43
C ILE A 51 7.21 -6.65 -9.57
N ARG A 52 8.25 -5.90 -9.17
CA ARG A 52 9.33 -6.37 -8.30
C ARG A 52 9.42 -5.58 -7.01
#